data_AF-A0A1Y3B1L2-F1
#
_entry.id   AF-A0A1Y3B1L2-F1
#
_cell.length_a   1.000
_cell.length_b   1.000
_cell.length_c   1.000
_cell.angle_alpha   90.00
_cell.angle_beta   90.00
_cell.angle_gamma   90.00
#
_symmetry.space_group_name_H-M   'P 1'
#
loop_
_entity.id
_entity.type
_entity.pdbx_description
1 polymer ?
#
loop_
_entity_poly.entity_id
_entity_poly.type
_entity_poly.pdbx_seq_one_letter_code
_entity_poly.pdbx_strand_id
1 'polypeptide(L)'
;MKCFQEQYSKYMIGTDHVNGKQTLGENVADNGGLTSAFHAFTKWSEKDGENIQLPGINFTQNQLFFIGFAQVWCSVNTPEALKIQIRNDPHTPSQYRVIGTLSNSPKFSDAFNCPIGAPMNPEQKCNIW
;
A
#
# COMPACT_ATOMS: atom_id res chain seq x y z
N MET A 1 13.86 -2.45 8.47
CA MET A 1 13.46 -1.16 9.07
C MET A 1 14.01 0.07 8.36
N LYS A 2 15.34 0.23 8.17
CA LYS A 2 15.93 1.40 7.48
C LYS A 2 15.35 1.65 6.08
N CYS A 3 15.10 0.58 5.31
CA CYS A 3 14.44 0.64 4.00
C CYS A 3 13.12 1.43 4.02
N PHE A 4 12.22 1.12 4.96
CA PHE A 4 10.93 1.82 5.07
C PHE A 4 11.09 3.30 5.40
N GLN A 5 12.02 3.65 6.29
CA GLN A 5 12.29 5.05 6.60
C GLN A 5 12.75 5.81 5.35
N GLU A 6 13.66 5.23 4.58
CA GLU A 6 14.20 5.83 3.36
C GLU A 6 13.16 5.90 2.23
N GLN A 7 12.36 4.85 2.05
CA GLN A 7 11.29 4.82 1.05
C GLN A 7 10.26 5.91 1.33
N TYR A 8 9.70 5.93 2.55
CA TYR A 8 8.60 6.85 2.87
C TYR A 8 9.07 8.29 2.96
N SER A 9 10.35 8.55 3.30
CA SER A 9 10.90 9.91 3.29
C SER A 9 11.04 10.53 1.89
N LYS A 10 10.91 9.74 0.82
CA LYS A 10 10.91 10.24 -0.57
C LYS A 10 9.55 10.81 -0.99
N TYR A 11 8.47 10.52 -0.25
CA TYR A 11 7.14 11.01 -0.58
C TYR A 11 6.96 12.47 -0.15
N MET A 12 6.24 13.25 -0.95
CA MET A 12 6.09 14.70 -0.77
C MET A 12 4.64 15.17 -0.92
N ILE A 13 4.21 16.09 -0.08
CA ILE A 13 2.97 16.84 -0.26
C ILE A 13 3.32 18.32 -0.39
N GLY A 14 3.11 18.89 -1.57
CA GLY A 14 3.62 20.22 -1.87
C GLY A 14 5.14 20.24 -1.78
N THR A 15 5.68 20.99 -0.81
CA THR A 15 7.12 21.10 -0.55
C THR A 15 7.58 20.27 0.66
N ASP A 16 6.66 19.68 1.41
CA ASP A 16 6.96 18.99 2.66
C ASP A 16 7.14 17.49 2.40
N HIS A 17 8.24 16.92 2.92
CA HIS A 17 8.49 15.48 2.89
C HIS A 17 7.74 14.77 4.01
N VAL A 18 7.24 13.57 3.73
CA VAL A 18 6.77 12.66 4.77
C VAL A 18 7.96 12.29 5.68
N ASN A 19 7.78 12.33 7.00
CA ASN A 19 8.80 11.90 7.93
C ASN A 19 8.78 10.37 8.09
N GLY A 20 9.62 9.66 7.33
CA GLY A 20 9.67 8.19 7.35
C GLY A 20 10.12 7.58 8.68
N LYS A 21 10.80 8.36 9.55
CA LYS A 21 11.16 7.92 10.90
C LYS A 21 9.97 7.99 11.86
N GLN A 22 9.20 9.09 11.80
CA GLN A 22 7.98 9.28 12.59
C GLN A 22 6.90 8.27 12.22
N THR A 23 6.72 8.01 10.92
CA THR A 23 5.66 7.14 10.42
C THR A 23 6.02 5.65 10.38
N LEU A 24 7.22 5.29 10.83
CA LEU A 24 7.79 3.95 10.65
C LEU A 24 6.90 2.83 11.17
N GLY A 25 6.33 3.00 12.38
CA GLY A 25 5.52 1.97 13.01
C GLY A 25 4.30 1.61 12.18
N GLU A 26 3.55 2.63 11.76
CA GLU A 26 2.35 2.48 10.94
C GLU A 26 2.67 1.99 9.53
N ASN A 27 3.76 2.45 8.92
CA ASN A 27 4.19 1.96 7.61
C ASN A 27 4.55 0.47 7.65
N VAL A 28 5.22 0.02 8.73
CA VAL A 28 5.53 -1.39 8.96
C VAL A 28 4.24 -2.18 9.19
N ALA A 29 3.29 -1.64 9.96
CA ALA A 29 2.00 -2.27 10.19
C ALA A 29 1.19 -2.43 8.89
N ASP A 30 1.16 -1.42 8.02
CA ASP A 30 0.47 -1.49 6.72
C ASP A 30 1.05 -2.59 5.83
N ASN A 31 2.38 -2.65 5.71
CA ASN A 31 3.07 -3.63 4.85
C ASN A 31 2.94 -5.06 5.41
N GLY A 32 3.11 -5.23 6.71
CA GLY A 32 2.95 -6.52 7.38
C GLY A 32 1.49 -7.01 7.34
N GLY A 33 0.54 -6.10 7.59
CA GLY A 33 -0.89 -6.36 7.58
C GLY A 33 -1.39 -6.77 6.20
N LEU A 34 -1.05 -6.02 5.14
CA LEU A 34 -1.41 -6.37 3.78
C LEU A 34 -0.85 -7.73 3.37
N THR A 35 0.43 -7.99 3.68
CA THR A 35 1.10 -9.26 3.34
C THR A 35 0.41 -10.44 4.03
N SER A 36 0.10 -10.30 5.31
CA SER A 36 -0.57 -11.32 6.11
C SER A 36 -2.00 -11.56 5.62
N ALA A 37 -2.75 -10.50 5.35
CA ALA A 37 -4.11 -10.56 4.85
C ALA A 37 -4.18 -11.21 3.47
N PHE A 38 -3.26 -10.88 2.56
CA PHE A 38 -3.21 -11.49 1.24
C PHE A 38 -2.86 -12.97 1.31
N HIS A 39 -1.90 -13.37 2.15
CA HIS A 39 -1.59 -14.78 2.38
C HIS A 39 -2.79 -15.55 2.93
N ALA A 40 -3.51 -14.99 3.91
CA ALA A 40 -4.73 -15.59 4.44
C ALA A 40 -5.82 -15.71 3.36
N PHE A 41 -6.00 -14.66 2.55
CA PHE A 41 -6.94 -14.64 1.44
C PHE A 41 -6.61 -15.71 0.39
N THR A 42 -5.35 -15.86 -0.02
CA THR A 42 -4.93 -16.90 -0.97
C THR A 42 -5.20 -18.29 -0.43
N LYS A 43 -4.86 -18.56 0.84
CA LYS A 43 -5.13 -19.87 1.48
C LYS A 43 -6.62 -20.19 1.56
N TRP A 44 -7.44 -19.20 1.88
CA TRP A 44 -8.90 -19.36 1.86
C TRP A 44 -9.40 -19.62 0.44
N SER A 45 -8.90 -18.87 -0.55
CA SER A 45 -9.29 -19.00 -1.95
C SER A 45 -8.97 -20.38 -2.51
N GLU A 46 -7.81 -20.96 -2.17
CA GLU A 46 -7.40 -22.31 -2.57
C GLU A 46 -8.25 -23.44 -1.96
N LYS A 47 -8.81 -23.22 -0.76
CA LYS A 47 -9.53 -24.25 -0.01
C LYS A 47 -11.05 -24.20 -0.20
N ASP A 48 -11.60 -23.00 -0.06
CA ASP A 48 -13.05 -22.77 0.09
C ASP A 48 -13.55 -21.63 -0.84
N GLY A 49 -12.66 -21.01 -1.62
CA GLY A 49 -12.99 -19.83 -2.43
C GLY A 49 -13.78 -20.18 -3.69
N GLU A 50 -15.01 -19.70 -3.76
CA GLU A 50 -15.73 -19.65 -5.03
C GLU A 50 -15.10 -18.56 -5.91
N ASN A 51 -14.83 -18.88 -7.17
CA ASN A 51 -14.33 -17.92 -8.16
C ASN A 51 -15.47 -17.01 -8.65
N ILE A 52 -16.01 -16.20 -7.74
CA ILE A 52 -17.05 -15.21 -8.01
C ILE A 52 -16.40 -14.00 -8.65
N GLN A 53 -16.83 -13.69 -9.87
CA GLN A 53 -16.56 -12.41 -10.52
C GLN A 53 -17.68 -11.43 -10.15
N LEU A 54 -17.30 -10.19 -9.81
CA LEU A 54 -18.29 -9.16 -9.53
C LEU A 54 -18.94 -8.67 -10.83
N PRO A 55 -20.27 -8.58 -10.91
CA PRO A 55 -20.95 -8.12 -12.11
C PRO A 55 -20.57 -6.67 -12.43
N GLY A 56 -20.32 -6.38 -13.71
CA GLY A 56 -20.04 -5.03 -14.19
C GLY A 56 -18.58 -4.59 -14.09
N ILE A 57 -17.67 -5.41 -13.57
CA ILE A 57 -16.24 -5.12 -13.54
C ILE A 57 -15.41 -6.34 -13.94
N ASN A 58 -14.34 -6.11 -14.71
CA ASN A 58 -13.47 -7.17 -15.23
C ASN A 58 -12.15 -7.24 -14.45
N PHE A 59 -12.24 -7.59 -13.17
CA PHE A 59 -11.09 -7.79 -12.30
C PHE A 59 -11.12 -9.19 -11.69
N THR A 60 -9.95 -9.81 -11.59
CA THR A 60 -9.76 -11.05 -10.85
C THR A 60 -9.93 -10.80 -9.35
N GLN A 61 -10.19 -11.84 -8.55
CA GLN A 61 -10.31 -11.69 -7.10
C GLN A 61 -9.02 -11.15 -6.46
N ASN A 62 -7.85 -11.52 -6.98
CA ASN A 62 -6.56 -10.96 -6.53
C ASN A 62 -6.49 -9.46 -6.79
N GLN A 63 -6.92 -8.99 -7.97
CA GLN A 63 -6.98 -7.55 -8.26
C GLN A 63 -7.99 -6.85 -7.36
N LEU A 64 -9.16 -7.45 -7.14
CA LEU A 64 -10.20 -6.91 -6.27
C LEU A 64 -9.76 -6.81 -4.81
N PHE A 65 -8.95 -7.73 -4.31
CA PHE A 65 -8.35 -7.63 -2.98
C PHE A 65 -7.56 -6.31 -2.83
N PHE A 66 -6.67 -6.02 -3.77
CA PHE A 66 -5.84 -4.81 -3.71
C PHE A 66 -6.65 -3.54 -4.00
N ILE A 67 -7.66 -3.61 -4.89
CA ILE A 67 -8.60 -2.50 -5.12
C ILE A 67 -9.37 -2.19 -3.83
N GLY A 68 -9.89 -3.22 -3.15
CA GLY A 68 -10.59 -3.08 -1.88
C GLY A 68 -9.69 -2.47 -0.81
N PHE A 69 -8.45 -2.95 -0.68
CA PHE A 69 -7.44 -2.35 0.19
C PHE A 69 -7.23 -0.86 -0.11
N ALA A 70 -7.03 -0.49 -1.38
CA ALA A 70 -6.79 0.89 -1.76
C ALA A 70 -8.00 1.80 -1.49
N GLN A 71 -9.21 1.29 -1.72
CA GLN A 71 -10.46 2.04 -1.55
C GLN A 71 -10.75 2.42 -0.09
N VAL A 72 -10.29 1.63 0.88
CA VAL A 72 -10.37 1.99 2.32
C VAL A 72 -9.69 3.32 2.61
N TRP A 73 -8.67 3.68 1.82
CA TRP A 73 -7.87 4.89 2.01
C TRP A 73 -8.30 6.07 1.13
N CYS A 74 -9.37 5.92 0.34
CA CYS A 74 -9.94 7.01 -0.45
C CYS A 74 -10.36 8.16 0.46
N SER A 75 -9.64 9.29 0.35
CA SER A 75 -9.87 10.47 1.18
C SER A 75 -9.40 11.73 0.45
N VAL A 76 -10.00 12.86 0.81
CA VAL A 76 -9.60 14.20 0.37
C VAL A 76 -9.35 15.06 1.60
N ASN A 77 -8.26 15.82 1.58
CA ASN A 77 -7.84 16.67 2.69
C ASN A 77 -7.50 18.06 2.16
N THR A 78 -7.73 19.10 2.97
CA THR A 78 -7.26 20.44 2.61
C THR A 78 -5.72 20.51 2.72
N PRO A 79 -5.06 21.43 2.00
CA PRO A 79 -3.61 21.60 2.10
C PRO A 79 -3.14 21.89 3.54
N GLU A 80 -3.93 22.63 4.32
CA GLU A 80 -3.64 22.96 5.72
C GLU A 80 -3.70 21.71 6.60
N ALA A 81 -4.74 20.89 6.42
CA ALA A 81 -4.89 19.63 7.14
C ALA A 81 -3.73 18.67 6.83
N LEU A 82 -3.31 18.57 5.56
CA LEU A 82 -2.16 17.74 5.18
C LEU A 82 -0.85 18.22 5.80
N LYS A 83 -0.62 19.54 5.86
CA LYS A 83 0.58 20.10 6.54
C LYS A 83 0.60 19.78 8.02
N ILE A 84 -0.54 19.87 8.69
CA ILE A 84 -0.67 19.49 10.10
C ILE A 84 -0.43 17.99 10.27
N GLN A 85 -1.01 17.17 9.39
CA GLN A 85 -0.86 15.72 9.40
C GLN A 85 0.61 15.32 9.29
N ILE A 86 1.33 15.83 8.29
CA ILE A 86 2.75 15.49 8.04
C ILE A 86 3.64 15.80 9.26
N ARG A 87 3.31 16.85 10.02
CA ARG A 87 4.09 17.26 11.19
C ARG A 87 3.79 16.45 12.44
N ASN A 88 2.53 16.03 12.63
CA ASN A 88 2.07 15.56 13.94
C ASN A 88 1.50 14.14 13.94
N ASP A 89 0.99 13.65 12.81
CA ASP A 89 0.33 12.35 12.73
C ASP A 89 1.39 11.22 12.59
N PRO A 90 1.30 10.13 13.36
CA PRO A 90 2.15 8.95 13.13
C PRO A 90 1.81 8.21 11.84
N HIS A 91 0.68 8.49 11.19
CA HIS A 91 0.32 7.87 9.92
C HIS A 91 0.81 8.68 8.73
N THR A 92 1.34 7.97 7.74
CA THR A 92 1.57 8.52 6.41
C THR A 92 0.23 8.97 5.78
N PRO A 93 0.18 10.08 5.00
CA PRO A 93 -1.03 10.47 4.28
C PRO A 93 -1.61 9.33 3.43
N SER A 94 -2.93 9.23 3.35
CA SER A 94 -3.64 8.05 2.83
C SER A 94 -3.15 7.56 1.45
N GLN A 95 -2.89 8.48 0.51
CA GLN A 95 -2.38 8.11 -0.82
C GLN A 95 -1.03 7.36 -0.76
N TYR A 96 -0.16 7.73 0.19
CA TYR A 96 1.14 7.12 0.37
C TYR A 96 1.10 5.86 1.25
N ARG A 97 0.05 5.67 2.06
CA ARG A 97 -0.25 4.35 2.64
C ARG A 97 -0.56 3.34 1.55
N VAL A 98 -1.33 3.73 0.53
CA VAL A 98 -1.60 2.88 -0.63
C VAL A 98 -0.34 2.66 -1.47
N ILE A 99 0.27 3.75 -1.96
CA ILE A 99 1.42 3.67 -2.88
C ILE A 99 2.60 2.94 -2.23
N GLY A 100 2.99 3.31 -1.01
CA GLY A 100 4.13 2.71 -0.33
C GLY A 100 3.95 1.21 -0.10
N THR A 101 2.78 0.82 0.41
CA THR A 101 2.47 -0.57 0.74
C THR A 101 2.37 -1.44 -0.52
N LEU A 102 1.65 -0.99 -1.55
CA LEU A 102 1.49 -1.75 -2.78
C LEU A 102 2.79 -1.84 -3.59
N SER A 103 3.62 -0.78 -3.58
CA SER A 103 4.94 -0.80 -4.24
C SER A 103 5.88 -1.87 -3.66
N ASN A 104 5.74 -2.16 -2.37
CA ASN A 104 6.53 -3.19 -1.69
C ASN A 104 5.96 -4.60 -1.86
N SER A 105 4.76 -4.78 -2.40
CA SER A 105 4.12 -6.09 -2.57
C SER A 105 4.46 -6.68 -3.95
N PRO A 106 5.23 -7.79 -4.03
CA PRO A 106 5.42 -8.50 -5.30
C PRO A 106 4.09 -9.05 -5.82
N LYS A 107 3.21 -9.50 -4.91
CA LYS A 107 1.89 -10.06 -5.25
C LYS A 107 0.97 -9.03 -5.90
N PHE A 108 1.05 -7.77 -5.48
CA PHE A 108 0.37 -6.68 -6.17
C PHE A 108 0.91 -6.51 -7.59
N SER A 109 2.23 -6.42 -7.74
CA SER A 109 2.87 -6.27 -9.04
C SER A 109 2.52 -7.41 -10.00
N ASP A 110 2.47 -8.65 -9.51
CA ASP A 110 2.04 -9.83 -10.26
C ASP A 110 0.56 -9.74 -10.67
N ALA A 111 -0.33 -9.41 -9.73
CA ALA A 111 -1.78 -9.36 -9.98
C ALA A 111 -2.17 -8.31 -11.05
N PHE A 112 -1.36 -7.26 -11.20
CA PHE A 112 -1.58 -6.19 -12.19
C PHE A 112 -0.59 -6.23 -13.36
N ASN A 113 0.28 -7.25 -13.43
CA ASN A 113 1.32 -7.38 -14.46
C ASN A 113 2.19 -6.10 -14.60
N CYS A 114 2.58 -5.50 -13.47
CA CYS A 114 3.41 -4.30 -13.46
C CYS A 114 4.85 -4.64 -13.90
N PRO A 115 5.42 -3.97 -14.91
CA PRO A 115 6.81 -4.24 -15.31
C PRO A 115 7.79 -3.79 -14.22
N ILE A 116 8.93 -4.48 -14.12
CA ILE A 116 10.00 -4.13 -13.17
C ILE A 116 10.49 -2.70 -13.47
N GLY A 117 10.67 -1.90 -12.42
CA GLY A 117 11.06 -0.49 -12.52
C GLY A 117 9.89 0.48 -12.74
N ALA A 118 8.66 -0.02 -12.93
CA ALA A 118 7.47 0.83 -12.90
C ALA A 118 7.33 1.52 -11.52
N PRO A 119 6.65 2.68 -11.44
CA PRO A 119 6.46 3.38 -10.17
C PRO A 119 5.87 2.51 -9.05
N MET A 120 4.98 1.57 -9.40
CA MET A 120 4.35 0.62 -8.45
C MET A 120 5.02 -0.76 -8.41
N ASN A 121 6.13 -0.94 -9.12
CA ASN A 121 6.97 -2.14 -9.06
C ASN A 121 8.47 -1.77 -9.06
N PRO A 122 8.95 -1.04 -8.03
CA PRO A 122 10.37 -0.75 -7.90
C PRO A 122 11.18 -2.04 -7.75
N GLU A 123 12.40 -2.05 -8.29
CA GLU A 123 13.32 -3.18 -8.16
C GLU A 123 13.65 -3.50 -6.70
N GLN A 124 13.86 -2.47 -5.89
CA GLN A 124 14.07 -2.59 -4.46
C GLN A 124 12.76 -2.41 -3.72
N LYS A 125 12.27 -3.50 -3.13
CA LYS A 125 11.09 -3.54 -2.27
C LYS A 125 11.51 -3.67 -0.81
N CYS A 126 10.88 -2.90 0.06
CA CYS A 126 11.08 -3.04 1.49
C CYS A 126 10.25 -4.20 2.03
N ASN A 127 10.89 -5.06 2.84
CA ASN A 127 10.22 -6.18 3.50
C ASN A 127 10.68 -6.24 4.97
N ILE A 128 9.79 -6.76 5.82
CA ILE A 128 10.04 -7.01 7.25
C ILE A 128 10.44 -8.49 7.47
N TRP A 129 9.95 -9.41 6.62
CA TRP A 129 10.03 -10.87 6.81
C TRP A 129 10.63 -11.59 5.60
#